data_AF-A0A9X1R2G7-F1
#
_entry.id   AF-A0A9X1R2G7-F1
#
_cell.length_a   1.000
_cell.length_b   1.000
_cell.length_c   1.000
_cell.angle_alpha   90.00
_cell.angle_beta   90.00
_cell.angle_gamma   90.00
#
_symmetry.space_group_name_H-M   'P 1'
#
loop_
_entity.id
_entity.type
_entity.pdbx_description
1 polymer ?
#
loop_
_entity_poly.entity_id
_entity_poly.type
_entity_poly.pdbx_seq_one_letter_code
_entity_poly.pdbx_strand_id
1 'polypeptide(L)'
;MTTRQLLLAPVIVCSVVLAFGRTASAEVKVEGRPDAVHLEVHDASLHDVLAALQERFNLRYRTVDALEAPMTGVFDGPLRRVVARLLSGHDYAMQVTADGIDVLVLTSQSSSATVVAAVTPASAARPPLTAAERRHYDSGHLR
;
A
#
# COMPACT_ATOMS: atom_id res chain seq x y z
N MET A 1 -37.88 -52.23 -23.16
CA MET A 1 -36.86 -52.66 -22.18
C MET A 1 -35.68 -51.69 -22.29
N THR A 2 -35.70 -50.56 -21.56
CA THR A 2 -35.20 -50.38 -20.17
C THR A 2 -33.68 -50.17 -20.08
N THR A 3 -33.29 -48.92 -19.76
CA THR A 3 -32.21 -48.51 -18.79
C THR A 3 -30.75 -48.84 -19.15
N ARG A 4 -29.71 -48.07 -18.81
CA ARG A 4 -29.50 -46.93 -17.89
C ARG A 4 -28.09 -46.34 -18.14
N GLN A 5 -28.00 -45.02 -17.96
CA GLN A 5 -26.91 -44.22 -17.38
C GLN A 5 -25.52 -44.84 -17.16
N LEU A 6 -24.48 -44.07 -17.54
CA LEU A 6 -23.53 -43.53 -16.57
C LEU A 6 -22.90 -42.24 -17.13
N LEU A 7 -23.37 -41.11 -16.59
CA LEU A 7 -22.70 -39.81 -16.68
C LEU A 7 -21.33 -39.93 -16.02
N LEU A 8 -20.26 -39.67 -16.76
CA LEU A 8 -18.93 -39.40 -16.22
C LEU A 8 -18.66 -37.90 -16.39
N ALA A 9 -18.59 -37.24 -15.24
CA ALA A 9 -18.38 -35.81 -15.08
C ALA A 9 -17.01 -35.36 -15.61
N PRO A 10 -16.89 -34.17 -16.22
CA PRO A 10 -15.59 -33.52 -16.37
C PRO A 10 -15.36 -32.61 -15.15
N VAL A 11 -14.59 -33.10 -14.17
CA VAL A 11 -14.00 -32.23 -13.14
C VAL A 11 -12.79 -31.54 -13.80
N ILE A 12 -13.05 -30.43 -14.48
CA ILE A 12 -12.01 -29.58 -15.05
C ILE A 12 -11.58 -28.62 -13.94
N VAL A 13 -10.66 -29.07 -13.07
CA VAL A 13 -9.87 -28.15 -12.26
C VAL A 13 -8.77 -27.61 -13.17
N CYS A 14 -9.11 -26.58 -13.92
CA CYS A 14 -8.15 -25.80 -14.71
C CYS A 14 -7.47 -24.82 -13.75
N SER A 15 -6.47 -25.27 -13.00
CA SER A 15 -5.55 -24.38 -12.31
C SER A 15 -4.57 -23.80 -13.33
N VAL A 16 -5.07 -22.87 -14.15
CA VAL A 16 -4.26 -22.09 -15.07
C VAL A 16 -3.45 -21.10 -14.23
N VAL A 17 -2.25 -21.53 -13.82
CA VAL A 17 -1.21 -20.64 -13.30
C VAL A 17 -0.57 -19.96 -14.49
N LEU A 18 -1.10 -18.78 -14.83
CA LEU A 18 -0.49 -17.89 -15.81
C LEU A 18 0.70 -17.21 -15.15
N ALA A 19 1.88 -17.75 -15.39
CA ALA A 19 3.14 -17.07 -15.17
C ALA A 19 3.38 -16.11 -16.35
N PHE A 20 2.90 -14.88 -16.24
CA PHE A 20 3.23 -13.81 -17.17
C PHE A 20 4.16 -12.80 -16.51
N GLY A 21 5.28 -12.50 -17.20
CA GLY A 21 6.11 -11.33 -16.90
C GLY A 21 7.47 -11.63 -16.26
N ARG A 22 8.37 -12.30 -17.00
CA ARG A 22 9.82 -12.15 -16.75
C ARG A 22 10.30 -10.88 -17.48
N THR A 23 10.02 -9.71 -16.92
CA THR A 23 10.78 -8.49 -17.20
C THR A 23 11.78 -8.33 -16.05
N ALA A 24 13.06 -8.21 -16.39
CA ALA A 24 14.24 -8.27 -15.51
C ALA A 24 13.95 -7.93 -14.02
N SER A 25 13.97 -8.95 -13.17
CA SER A 25 13.84 -8.89 -11.69
C SER A 25 12.57 -8.25 -11.09
N ALA A 26 11.54 -7.92 -11.88
CA ALA A 26 10.25 -7.51 -11.33
C ALA A 26 9.44 -8.73 -10.87
N GLU A 27 9.29 -8.91 -9.55
CA GLU A 27 8.47 -9.97 -8.97
C GLU A 27 7.26 -9.35 -8.24
N VAL A 28 6.06 -9.76 -8.63
CA VAL A 28 4.81 -9.37 -7.97
C VAL A 28 4.05 -10.62 -7.57
N LYS A 29 3.91 -10.82 -6.27
CA LYS A 29 3.19 -11.95 -5.70
C LYS A 29 1.94 -11.45 -4.99
N VAL A 30 0.79 -11.95 -5.43
CA VAL A 30 -0.52 -11.55 -4.90
C VAL A 30 -1.23 -12.80 -4.38
N GLU A 31 -1.52 -12.80 -3.07
CA GLU A 31 -2.16 -13.91 -2.38
C GLU A 31 -3.34 -13.42 -1.52
N GLY A 32 -4.25 -14.34 -1.18
CA GLY A 32 -5.35 -14.10 -0.25
C GLY A 32 -6.68 -13.70 -0.90
N ARG A 33 -7.54 -13.07 -0.10
CA ARG A 33 -8.90 -12.64 -0.46
C ARG A 33 -8.98 -11.11 -0.43
N PRO A 34 -9.97 -10.46 -1.08
CA PRO A 34 -10.07 -8.99 -1.10
C PRO A 34 -10.10 -8.35 0.30
N ASP A 35 -10.55 -9.06 1.35
CA ASP A 35 -10.54 -8.58 2.73
C ASP A 35 -9.20 -8.78 3.46
N ALA A 36 -8.34 -9.66 2.94
CA ALA A 36 -7.04 -10.02 3.50
C ALA A 36 -6.08 -10.40 2.35
N VAL A 37 -5.60 -9.37 1.68
CA VAL A 37 -4.63 -9.45 0.60
C VAL A 37 -3.23 -9.44 1.21
N HIS A 38 -2.37 -10.33 0.71
CA HIS A 38 -0.94 -10.29 0.91
C HIS A 38 -0.29 -9.99 -0.44
N LEU A 39 0.30 -8.80 -0.56
CA LEU A 39 0.96 -8.34 -1.76
C LEU A 39 2.45 -8.16 -1.47
N GLU A 40 3.29 -8.89 -2.18
CA GLU A 40 4.74 -8.78 -2.12
C GLU A 40 5.22 -8.28 -3.48
N VAL A 41 5.97 -7.19 -3.47
CA VAL A 41 6.46 -6.49 -4.66
C VAL A 41 7.98 -6.36 -4.55
N HIS A 42 8.71 -6.77 -5.58
CA HIS A 42 10.16 -6.65 -5.65
C HIS A 42 10.55 -6.06 -7.01
N ASP A 43 11.12 -4.86 -7.01
CA ASP A 43 11.63 -4.15 -8.20
C ASP A 43 10.60 -4.07 -9.36
N ALA A 44 9.31 -4.02 -9.03
CA ALA A 44 8.24 -4.00 -10.03
C ALA A 44 7.66 -2.60 -10.17
N SER A 45 7.19 -2.27 -11.38
CA SER A 45 6.54 -1.00 -11.64
C SER A 45 5.17 -0.94 -10.98
N LEU A 46 4.73 0.27 -10.61
CA LEU A 46 3.37 0.47 -10.10
C LEU A 46 2.30 0.03 -11.12
N HIS A 47 2.59 0.16 -12.42
CA HIS A 47 1.76 -0.39 -13.48
C HIS A 47 1.59 -1.92 -13.36
N ASP A 48 2.68 -2.67 -13.23
CA ASP A 48 2.67 -4.13 -13.13
C ASP A 48 1.91 -4.60 -11.89
N VAL A 49 2.09 -3.90 -10.76
CA VAL A 49 1.37 -4.21 -9.52
C VAL A 49 -0.13 -4.01 -9.67
N LEU A 50 -0.57 -2.89 -10.27
CA LEU A 50 -1.98 -2.63 -10.51
C LEU A 50 -2.59 -3.63 -11.53
N ALA A 51 -1.82 -4.02 -12.55
CA ALA A 51 -2.22 -5.06 -13.49
C ALA A 51 -2.43 -6.41 -12.80
N ALA A 52 -1.50 -6.83 -11.93
CA ALA A 52 -1.64 -8.07 -11.16
C ALA A 52 -2.87 -8.05 -10.23
N LEU A 53 -3.15 -6.91 -9.59
CA LEU A 53 -4.34 -6.73 -8.75
C LEU A 53 -5.64 -6.73 -9.57
N GLN A 54 -5.63 -6.16 -10.78
CA GLN A 54 -6.74 -6.22 -11.72
C GLN A 54 -7.06 -7.68 -12.10
N GLU A 55 -6.05 -8.46 -12.47
CA GLU A 55 -6.24 -9.87 -12.85
C GLU A 55 -6.75 -10.74 -11.71
N ARG A 56 -6.31 -10.49 -10.47
CA ARG A 56 -6.66 -11.32 -9.31
C ARG A 56 -7.99 -10.95 -8.66
N PHE A 57 -8.31 -9.67 -8.57
CA PHE A 57 -9.44 -9.17 -7.80
C PHE A 57 -10.48 -8.41 -8.65
N ASN A 58 -10.36 -8.46 -9.97
CA ASN A 58 -11.23 -7.74 -10.91
C ASN A 58 -11.24 -6.22 -10.65
N LEU A 59 -10.12 -5.68 -10.16
CA LEU A 59 -9.93 -4.25 -9.94
C LEU A 59 -9.85 -3.53 -11.28
N ARG A 60 -10.57 -2.42 -11.45
CA ARG A 60 -10.45 -1.59 -12.65
C ARG A 60 -9.53 -0.42 -12.36
N TYR A 61 -8.46 -0.28 -13.12
CA TYR A 61 -7.59 0.88 -13.01
C TYR A 61 -7.53 1.66 -14.33
N ARG A 62 -7.45 2.98 -14.22
CA ARG A 62 -7.14 3.89 -15.32
C ARG A 62 -6.01 4.79 -14.88
N THR A 63 -5.02 4.93 -15.74
CA THR A 63 -3.92 5.89 -15.57
C THR A 63 -3.84 6.77 -16.80
N VAL A 64 -3.49 8.03 -16.59
CA VAL A 64 -3.19 8.99 -17.66
C VAL A 64 -1.69 9.09 -17.96
N ASP A 65 -0.85 8.49 -17.12
CA ASP A 65 0.62 8.57 -17.18
C ASP A 65 1.26 7.17 -17.03
N ALA A 66 2.54 7.06 -17.42
CA ALA A 66 3.29 5.82 -17.34
C ALA A 66 3.81 5.63 -15.91
N LEU A 67 3.22 4.66 -15.18
CA LEU A 67 3.51 4.38 -13.77
C LEU A 67 4.75 3.49 -13.62
N GLU A 68 5.87 3.92 -14.23
CA GLU A 68 7.12 3.16 -14.38
C GLU A 68 8.02 3.20 -13.13
N ALA A 69 7.60 3.91 -12.08
CA ALA A 69 8.40 4.01 -10.85
C ALA A 69 8.54 2.62 -10.20
N PRO A 70 9.77 2.10 -10.04
CA PRO A 70 9.99 0.80 -9.42
C PRO A 70 9.69 0.87 -7.92
N MET A 71 9.03 -0.17 -7.41
CA MET A 71 8.63 -0.26 -6.03
C MET A 71 8.97 -1.63 -5.45
N THR A 72 9.39 -1.62 -4.20
CA THR A 72 9.66 -2.84 -3.42
C THR A 72 9.01 -2.70 -2.06
N GLY A 73 8.25 -3.70 -1.63
CA GLY A 73 7.58 -3.69 -0.35
C GLY A 73 6.58 -4.82 -0.19
N VAL A 74 6.15 -5.02 1.06
CA VAL A 74 5.13 -6.00 1.43
C VAL A 74 3.92 -5.25 1.99
N PHE A 75 2.72 -5.61 1.52
CA PHE A 75 1.48 -4.96 1.86
C PHE A 75 0.42 -5.97 2.27
N ASP A 76 0.06 -5.93 3.55
CA ASP A 76 -0.96 -6.80 4.13
C ASP A 76 -2.24 -6.03 4.48
N GLY A 77 -3.38 -6.60 4.12
CA GLY A 77 -4.68 -6.17 4.60
C GLY A 77 -5.75 -6.10 3.52
N PRO A 78 -6.87 -5.40 3.77
CA PRO A 78 -7.93 -5.28 2.78
C PRO A 78 -7.42 -4.61 1.50
N LEU A 79 -7.88 -5.09 0.34
CA LEU A 79 -7.47 -4.62 -0.98
C LEU A 79 -7.52 -3.10 -1.09
N ARG A 80 -8.61 -2.49 -0.60
CA ARG A 80 -8.76 -1.02 -0.53
C ARG A 80 -7.59 -0.32 0.18
N ARG A 81 -7.13 -0.89 1.30
CA ARG A 81 -6.03 -0.34 2.10
C ARG A 81 -4.67 -0.60 1.46
N VAL A 82 -4.52 -1.73 0.77
CA VAL A 82 -3.32 -2.05 0.00
C VAL A 82 -3.18 -1.08 -1.16
N VAL A 83 -4.23 -0.90 -1.97
CA VAL A 83 -4.27 0.04 -3.10
C VAL A 83 -4.01 1.47 -2.64
N ALA A 84 -4.66 1.93 -1.57
CA ALA A 84 -4.42 3.28 -1.02
C ALA A 84 -2.96 3.50 -0.57
N ARG A 85 -2.29 2.47 -0.03
CA ARG A 85 -0.87 2.54 0.34
C ARG A 85 0.04 2.52 -0.88
N LEU A 86 -0.29 1.71 -1.87
CA LEU A 86 0.46 1.60 -3.11
C LEU A 86 0.45 2.92 -3.90
N LEU A 87 -0.69 3.62 -3.90
CA LEU A 87 -0.86 4.92 -4.54
C LEU A 87 -0.44 6.10 -3.64
N SER A 88 0.13 5.82 -2.47
CA SER A 88 0.63 6.88 -1.59
C SER A 88 1.72 7.68 -2.31
N GLY A 89 1.57 9.00 -2.35
CA GLY A 89 2.48 9.89 -3.09
C GLY A 89 2.07 10.18 -4.54
N HIS A 90 0.94 9.62 -5.00
CA HIS A 90 0.30 9.99 -6.25
C HIS A 90 -1.05 10.68 -5.96
N ASP A 91 -1.48 11.55 -6.86
CA ASP A 91 -2.86 12.04 -6.84
C ASP A 91 -3.75 10.94 -7.44
N TYR A 92 -4.71 10.44 -6.66
CA TYR A 92 -5.60 9.37 -7.09
C TYR A 92 -7.03 9.56 -6.59
N ALA A 93 -7.98 9.06 -7.38
CA ALA A 93 -9.36 8.88 -6.99
C ALA A 93 -9.67 7.37 -6.93
N MET A 94 -10.34 6.94 -5.87
CA MET A 94 -10.73 5.54 -5.70
C MET A 94 -12.21 5.48 -5.35
N GLN A 95 -12.96 4.71 -6.13
CA GLN A 95 -14.37 4.43 -5.91
C GLN A 95 -14.54 2.96 -5.56
N VAL A 96 -15.26 2.69 -4.47
CA VAL A 96 -15.62 1.33 -4.08
C VAL A 96 -17.08 1.12 -4.45
N THR A 97 -17.34 0.13 -5.30
CA THR A 97 -18.68 -0.25 -5.75
C THR A 97 -19.00 -1.67 -5.27
N ALA A 98 -20.23 -2.14 -5.51
CA ALA A 98 -20.59 -3.52 -5.25
C ALA A 98 -19.94 -4.51 -6.23
N ASP A 99 -19.54 -4.04 -7.42
CA ASP A 99 -18.93 -4.83 -8.50
C ASP A 99 -17.40 -4.97 -8.32
N GLY A 100 -16.78 -4.04 -7.60
CA GLY A 100 -15.35 -4.03 -7.35
C GLY A 100 -14.82 -2.66 -6.91
N ILE A 101 -13.53 -2.46 -7.14
CA ILE A 101 -12.84 -1.19 -6.86
C ILE A 101 -12.42 -0.59 -8.19
N ASP A 102 -12.81 0.67 -8.40
CA ASP A 102 -12.39 1.49 -9.54
C ASP A 102 -11.36 2.51 -9.06
N VAL A 103 -10.22 2.55 -9.74
CA VAL A 103 -9.07 3.40 -9.40
C VAL A 103 -8.73 4.27 -10.59
N LEU A 104 -8.65 5.58 -10.36
CA LEU A 104 -8.16 6.55 -11.34
C LEU A 104 -6.91 7.22 -10.77
N VAL A 105 -5.78 7.03 -11.42
CA VAL A 105 -4.51 7.67 -11.05
C VAL A 105 -4.31 8.93 -11.89
N LEU A 106 -4.19 10.07 -11.22
CA LEU A 106 -4.22 11.43 -11.77
C LEU A 106 -2.81 12.05 -11.70
N THR A 107 -1.90 11.58 -12.56
CA THR A 107 -0.51 12.07 -12.68
C THR A 107 0.34 11.91 -11.41
N SER A 108 1.65 11.75 -11.59
CA SER A 108 2.59 11.82 -10.49
C SER A 108 2.87 13.30 -10.23
N GLN A 109 2.50 13.84 -9.07
CA GLN A 109 3.18 15.05 -8.61
C GLN A 109 4.65 14.69 -8.50
N SER A 110 5.43 15.18 -9.46
CA SER A 110 6.89 15.15 -9.41
C SER A 110 7.26 15.57 -8.00
N SER A 111 7.65 14.59 -7.18
CA SER A 111 8.07 14.84 -5.83
C SER A 111 9.39 15.61 -5.95
N SER A 112 9.27 16.93 -6.07
CA SER A 112 10.31 17.82 -5.59
C SER A 112 10.54 17.37 -4.16
N ALA A 113 11.69 16.75 -3.93
CA ALA A 113 12.08 16.17 -2.67
C ALA A 113 11.66 17.10 -1.54
N THR A 114 10.55 16.76 -0.87
CA THR A 114 10.27 17.33 0.43
C THR A 114 11.30 16.69 1.32
N VAL A 115 12.47 17.35 1.39
CA VAL A 115 13.41 17.19 2.48
C VAL A 115 12.56 17.36 3.72
N VAL A 116 12.28 16.25 4.40
CA VAL A 116 11.80 16.28 5.77
C VAL A 116 12.97 16.92 6.51
N ALA A 117 12.92 18.26 6.64
CA ALA A 117 13.74 18.96 7.58
C ALA A 117 13.41 18.30 8.91
N ALA A 118 14.33 17.46 9.38
CA ALA A 118 14.25 16.87 10.69
C ALA A 118 14.04 18.04 11.64
N VAL A 119 12.82 18.19 12.14
CA VAL A 119 12.53 19.07 13.26
C VAL A 119 13.27 18.40 14.41
N THR A 120 14.53 18.78 14.57
CA THR A 120 15.26 18.58 15.81
C THR A 120 14.33 19.18 16.87
N PRO A 121 13.84 18.40 17.85
CA PRO A 121 13.20 19.02 18.98
C PRO A 121 14.27 19.94 19.56
N ALA A 122 14.01 21.25 19.49
CA ALA A 122 14.74 22.21 20.27
C ALA A 122 14.49 21.80 21.72
N SER A 123 15.40 20.99 22.25
CA SER A 123 15.59 20.82 23.67
C SER A 123 15.89 22.22 24.17
N ALA A 124 14.84 22.91 24.59
CA ALA A 124 14.95 24.15 25.31
C ALA A 124 15.77 23.82 26.55
N ALA A 125 17.08 24.07 26.47
CA ALA A 125 17.96 24.05 27.61
C ALA A 125 17.37 25.07 28.58
N ARG A 126 16.61 24.57 29.56
CA ARG A 126 16.13 25.35 30.68
C ARG A 126 17.37 25.97 31.32
N PRO A 127 17.46 27.31 31.43
CA PRO A 127 18.58 27.94 32.12
C PRO A 127 18.71 27.31 33.51
N PRO A 128 19.93 26.99 33.99
CA PRO A 128 20.09 26.58 35.38
C PRO A 128 19.56 27.71 36.27
N LEU A 129 18.70 27.37 37.24
CA LEU A 129 18.18 28.35 38.20
C LEU A 129 19.35 29.19 38.73
N THR A 130 19.20 30.51 38.64
CA THR A 130 20.20 31.41 39.20
C THR A 130 20.23 31.27 40.71
N ALA A 131 21.37 31.55 41.34
CA ALA A 131 21.50 31.48 42.80
C ALA A 131 20.50 32.38 43.54
N ALA A 132 19.98 33.41 42.88
CA ALA A 132 18.92 34.29 43.37
C ALA A 132 17.56 33.57 43.47
N GLU A 133 17.18 32.78 42.46
CA GLU A 133 15.90 32.05 42.46
C GLU A 133 15.87 30.91 43.49
N ARG A 134 17.01 30.24 43.74
CA ARG A 134 17.08 29.23 44.82
C ARG A 134 16.79 29.81 46.20
N ARG A 135 17.25 31.03 46.49
CA ARG A 135 17.01 31.67 47.80
C ARG A 135 15.54 32.05 48.01
N HIS A 136 14.84 32.39 46.93
CA HIS A 136 13.42 32.72 46.99
C HIS A 136 12.55 31.50 47.32
N TYR A 137 12.92 30.32 46.83
CA TYR A 137 12.21 29.08 47.11
C TYR A 137 12.37 28.60 48.56
N ASP A 138 13.55 28.84 49.14
CA ASP A 138 13.85 28.50 50.54
C ASP A 138 13.09 29.39 51.54
N SER A 139 12.92 30.69 51.22
CA SER A 139 12.20 31.64 52.07
C SER A 139 10.67 31.55 52.02
N GLY A 140 10.09 30.79 51.07
CA GLY A 140 8.63 30.68 50.91
C GLY A 140 7.96 29.56 51.69
N HIS A 141 8.73 28.69 52.37
CA HIS A 141 8.22 27.44 52.96
C HIS A 141 8.32 27.34 54.49
N LEU A 142 8.55 28.46 55.18
CA LEU A 142 8.41 28.54 56.62
C LEU A 142 7.41 29.66 56.95
N ARG A 143 6.38 29.23 57.69
CA ARG A 143 5.20 29.97 58.16
C ARG A 143 5.49 31.34 58.76
#